data_AF-A0A544YAF8-F1
#
_entry.id   AF-A0A544YAF8-F1
#
_cell.length_a   1.000
_cell.length_b   1.000
_cell.length_c   1.000
_cell.angle_alpha   90.00
_cell.angle_beta   90.00
_cell.angle_gamma   90.00
#
_symmetry.space_group_name_H-M   'P 1'
#
loop_
_entity.id
_entity.type
_entity.pdbx_description
1 polymer ?
#
loop_
_entity_poly.entity_id
_entity_poly.type
_entity_poly.pdbx_seq_one_letter_code
_entity_poly.pdbx_strand_id
1 'polypeptide(L)'
;MPEENPVVENFAIVVDWSDAAGVPITHVNQFVAQPGPPTLEGGPDGIYLLLGSIPPPLIPRDTEGQRRAIETLKATGLKVDIHGRFHMSRARLEELIQVLQTTADTYDAAVERMAQDRSETEEG
;
A
#
# COMPACT_ATOMS: atom_id res chain seq x y z
N MET A 1 -5.21 -41.41 -37.81
CA MET A 1 -4.45 -40.17 -38.07
C MET A 1 -3.94 -39.71 -36.71
N PRO A 2 -2.63 -39.52 -36.50
CA PRO A 2 -2.14 -39.04 -35.21
C PRO A 2 -2.51 -37.56 -35.05
N GLU A 3 -3.10 -37.21 -33.92
CA GLU A 3 -3.35 -35.81 -33.53
C GLU A 3 -2.00 -35.16 -33.20
N GLU A 4 -1.58 -34.18 -34.00
CA GLU A 4 -0.44 -33.33 -33.67
C GLU A 4 -0.83 -32.47 -32.47
N ASN A 5 -0.21 -32.74 -31.32
CA ASN A 5 -0.31 -31.85 -30.16
C ASN A 5 0.33 -30.51 -30.52
N PRO A 6 -0.38 -29.38 -30.41
CA PRO A 6 0.21 -28.08 -30.70
C PRO A 6 1.34 -27.81 -29.72
N VAL A 7 2.54 -27.56 -30.27
CA VAL A 7 3.69 -27.11 -29.49
C VAL A 7 3.40 -25.68 -29.05
N VAL A 8 3.09 -25.50 -27.77
CA VAL A 8 2.94 -24.17 -27.18
C VAL A 8 4.34 -23.62 -26.93
N GLU A 9 4.73 -22.64 -27.74
CA GLU A 9 5.99 -21.93 -27.57
C GLU A 9 5.90 -21.00 -26.35
N ASN A 10 6.72 -21.25 -25.34
CA ASN A 10 6.84 -20.35 -24.20
C ASN A 10 7.69 -19.14 -24.62
N PHE A 11 7.10 -17.94 -24.58
CA PHE A 11 7.83 -16.68 -24.79
C PHE A 11 7.82 -15.84 -23.51
N ALA A 12 8.95 -15.19 -23.22
CA ALA A 12 9.09 -14.31 -22.07
C ALA A 12 8.41 -12.96 -22.36
N ILE A 13 7.55 -12.52 -21.45
CA ILE A 13 6.96 -11.18 -21.49
C ILE A 13 7.81 -10.27 -20.61
N VAL A 14 8.31 -9.18 -21.19
CA VAL A 14 8.98 -8.11 -20.45
C VAL A 14 7.91 -7.13 -19.98
N VAL A 15 7.88 -6.85 -18.68
CA VAL A 15 7.01 -5.82 -18.10
C VAL A 15 7.77 -4.51 -18.06
N ASP A 16 7.27 -3.50 -18.76
CA ASP A 16 7.84 -2.16 -18.76
C ASP A 16 7.24 -1.32 -17.64
N TRP A 17 8.11 -0.74 -16.80
CA TRP A 17 7.78 0.15 -15.69
C TRP A 17 8.36 1.56 -15.91
N SER A 18 8.83 1.87 -17.11
CA SER A 18 9.51 3.14 -17.43
C SER A 18 8.69 4.39 -17.10
N ASP A 19 7.37 4.32 -17.22
CA ASP A 19 6.44 5.40 -16.88
C ASP A 19 6.35 5.70 -15.37
N ALA A 20 6.90 4.84 -14.50
CA ALA A 20 6.87 5.07 -13.05
C ALA A 20 7.52 6.39 -12.64
N ALA A 21 8.53 6.86 -13.40
CA ALA A 21 9.19 8.14 -13.15
C ALA A 21 8.27 9.36 -13.37
N GLY A 22 7.22 9.20 -14.18
CA GLY A 22 6.22 10.24 -14.44
C GLY A 22 5.12 10.31 -13.38
N VAL A 23 5.02 9.33 -12.49
CA VAL A 23 3.97 9.27 -11.47
C VAL A 23 4.42 10.02 -10.21
N PRO A 24 3.66 11.03 -9.73
CA PRO A 24 4.01 11.75 -8.52
C PRO A 24 4.02 10.84 -7.29
N ILE A 25 5.07 10.94 -6.46
CA ILE A 25 5.12 10.30 -5.16
C ILE A 25 4.14 11.02 -4.23
N THR A 26 3.18 10.27 -3.69
CA THR A 26 2.15 10.79 -2.77
C THR A 26 2.24 10.09 -1.43
N HIS A 27 2.13 10.85 -0.35
CA HIS A 27 2.09 10.30 1.00
C HIS A 27 0.79 9.53 1.23
N VAL A 28 0.88 8.29 1.74
CA VAL A 28 -0.25 7.43 2.07
C VAL A 28 -0.18 7.09 3.56
N ASN A 29 -1.26 7.33 4.29
CA ASN A 29 -1.38 6.96 5.72
C ASN A 29 -2.73 6.32 6.08
N GLN A 30 -3.61 6.11 5.10
CA GLN A 30 -4.89 5.40 5.26
C GLN A 30 -5.02 4.30 4.22
N PHE A 31 -5.53 3.14 4.66
CA PHE A 31 -5.69 1.94 3.85
C PHE A 31 -7.05 1.30 4.15
N VAL A 32 -7.77 0.87 3.11
CA VAL A 32 -8.99 0.06 3.26
C VAL A 32 -8.92 -1.11 2.30
N ALA A 33 -9.11 -2.32 2.80
CA ALA A 33 -9.27 -3.52 2.00
C ALA A 33 -10.64 -4.14 2.28
N GLN A 34 -11.40 -4.43 1.22
CA GLN A 34 -12.71 -5.05 1.32
C GLN A 34 -12.86 -6.17 0.30
N PRO A 35 -13.47 -7.32 0.66
CA PRO A 35 -13.94 -8.29 -0.32
C PRO A 35 -14.95 -7.64 -1.26
N GLY A 36 -14.88 -8.02 -2.53
CA GLY A 36 -15.86 -7.62 -3.51
C GLY A 36 -17.20 -8.34 -3.36
N PRO A 37 -18.20 -7.97 -4.18
CA PRO A 37 -19.49 -8.62 -4.18
C PRO A 37 -19.37 -10.12 -4.53
N PRO A 38 -20.35 -10.95 -4.10
CA PRO A 38 -20.38 -12.35 -4.46
C PRO A 38 -20.59 -12.54 -5.97
N THR A 39 -19.87 -13.48 -6.54
CA THR A 39 -20.01 -13.98 -7.92
C THR A 39 -21.12 -15.04 -8.00
N LEU A 40 -21.44 -15.48 -9.22
CA LEU A 40 -22.39 -16.59 -9.46
C LEU A 40 -21.97 -17.91 -8.81
N GLU A 41 -20.67 -18.08 -8.56
CA GLU A 41 -20.11 -19.28 -7.90
C GLU A 41 -20.08 -19.15 -6.36
N GLY A 42 -20.58 -18.03 -5.80
CA GLY A 42 -20.75 -17.83 -4.36
C GLY A 42 -19.54 -17.26 -3.61
N GLY A 43 -18.39 -17.06 -4.28
CA GLY A 43 -17.21 -16.39 -3.70
C GLY A 43 -17.11 -14.90 -4.08
N PRO A 44 -16.30 -14.08 -3.38
CA PRO A 44 -16.06 -12.69 -3.74
C PRO A 44 -15.40 -12.55 -5.13
N ASP A 45 -15.73 -11.50 -5.87
CA ASP A 45 -15.12 -11.21 -7.19
C ASP A 45 -13.64 -10.78 -7.12
N GLY A 46 -13.12 -10.57 -5.91
CA GLY A 46 -11.77 -10.12 -5.62
C GLY A 46 -11.71 -9.28 -4.36
N ILE A 47 -10.65 -8.48 -4.26
CA ILE A 47 -10.39 -7.55 -3.16
C ILE A 47 -10.25 -6.15 -3.74
N TYR A 48 -10.95 -5.19 -3.14
CA TYR A 48 -10.79 -3.77 -3.44
C TYR A 48 -9.89 -3.13 -2.38
N LEU A 49 -8.75 -2.58 -2.80
CA LEU A 49 -7.79 -1.85 -1.97
C LEU A 49 -7.86 -0.35 -2.29
N LEU A 50 -8.08 0.47 -1.26
CA LEU A 50 -8.04 1.93 -1.35
C LEU A 50 -6.84 2.44 -0.56
N LEU A 51 -6.07 3.33 -1.19
CA LEU A 51 -4.94 4.02 -0.59
C LEU A 51 -5.23 5.52 -0.56
N GLY A 52 -4.97 6.16 0.56
CA GLY A 52 -5.20 7.59 0.70
C GLY A 52 -4.44 8.22 1.86
N SER A 53 -4.70 9.50 2.07
CA SER A 53 -4.14 10.24 3.18
C SER A 53 -5.17 11.09 3.90
N ILE A 54 -4.99 11.21 5.20
CA ILE A 54 -5.57 12.28 6.00
C ILE A 54 -4.44 13.26 6.33
N PRO A 55 -4.55 14.54 5.93
CA PRO A 55 -3.61 15.55 6.39
C PRO A 55 -3.72 15.73 7.92
N PRO A 56 -2.60 15.86 8.65
CA PRO A 56 -2.65 16.10 10.09
C PRO A 56 -3.52 17.32 10.42
N PRO A 57 -4.50 17.21 11.33
CA PRO A 57 -5.33 18.35 11.68
C PRO A 57 -4.51 19.42 12.40
N LEU A 58 -4.78 20.68 12.09
CA LEU A 58 -4.18 21.81 12.79
C LEU A 58 -4.90 22.01 14.14
N ILE A 59 -4.21 21.69 15.23
CA ILE A 59 -4.71 21.91 16.60
C ILE A 59 -3.98 23.11 17.21
N PRO A 60 -4.69 24.22 17.52
CA PRO A 60 -4.11 25.35 18.23
C PRO A 60 -3.56 24.94 19.60
N ARG A 61 -2.52 25.65 20.07
CA ARG A 61 -1.89 25.38 21.37
C ARG A 61 -2.65 25.99 22.55
N ASP A 62 -3.53 26.96 22.31
CA ASP A 62 -4.36 27.55 23.36
C ASP A 62 -5.56 26.65 23.70
N THR A 63 -5.96 26.63 24.97
CA THR A 63 -6.95 25.68 25.49
C THR A 63 -8.32 25.79 24.82
N GLU A 64 -8.78 27.02 24.52
CA GLU A 64 -10.09 27.24 23.90
C GLU A 64 -10.07 26.89 22.41
N GLY A 65 -9.00 27.27 21.70
CA GLY A 65 -8.77 26.88 20.31
C GLY A 65 -8.64 25.36 20.14
N GLN A 66 -7.94 24.70 21.06
CA GLN A 66 -7.84 23.25 21.10
C GLN A 66 -9.22 22.60 21.30
N ARG A 67 -10.02 23.07 22.26
CA ARG A 67 -11.37 22.57 22.52
C ARG A 67 -12.27 22.68 21.29
N ARG A 68 -12.29 23.86 20.65
CA ARG A 68 -13.08 24.10 19.42
C ARG A 68 -12.63 23.25 18.24
N ALA A 69 -11.32 23.09 18.04
CA ALA A 69 -10.78 22.25 16.98
C ALA A 69 -11.20 20.79 17.18
N ILE A 70 -11.12 20.27 18.42
CA ILE A 70 -11.56 18.92 18.75
C ILE A 70 -13.06 18.75 18.56
N GLU A 71 -13.89 19.69 19.01
CA GLU A 71 -15.35 19.64 18.81
C GLU A 71 -15.73 19.64 17.33
N THR A 72 -15.04 20.45 16.52
CA THR A 72 -15.24 20.48 15.06
C THR A 72 -14.88 19.14 14.43
N LEU A 73 -13.71 18.59 14.77
CA LEU A 73 -13.28 17.29 14.26
C LEU A 73 -14.24 16.15 14.64
N LYS A 74 -14.81 16.19 15.85
CA LYS A 74 -15.83 15.22 16.28
C LYS A 74 -17.12 15.35 15.46
N ALA A 75 -17.51 16.57 15.11
CA ALA A 75 -18.75 16.82 14.37
C ALA A 75 -18.63 16.49 12.88
N THR A 76 -17.50 16.81 12.25
CA THR A 76 -17.31 16.67 10.80
C THR A 76 -16.57 15.41 10.38
N GLY A 77 -15.80 14.81 11.29
CA GLY A 77 -14.83 13.78 10.96
C GLY A 77 -13.64 14.30 10.15
N LEU A 78 -12.71 13.40 9.84
CA LEU A 78 -11.58 13.65 8.95
C LEU A 78 -11.86 12.97 7.61
N LYS A 79 -11.75 13.76 6.53
CA LYS A 79 -11.89 13.24 5.18
C LYS A 79 -10.56 12.63 4.73
N VAL A 80 -10.63 11.46 4.11
CA VAL A 80 -9.51 10.83 3.42
C VAL A 80 -9.47 11.35 1.98
N ASP A 81 -8.32 11.86 1.56
CA ASP A 81 -8.01 12.10 0.16
C ASP A 81 -7.52 10.79 -0.47
N ILE A 82 -8.30 10.26 -1.42
CA ILE A 82 -8.04 8.97 -2.06
C ILE A 82 -7.08 9.16 -3.23
N HIS A 83 -5.95 8.44 -3.19
CA HIS A 83 -4.91 8.48 -4.22
C HIS A 83 -5.03 7.32 -5.20
N GLY A 84 -5.58 6.19 -4.75
CA GLY A 84 -5.77 5.02 -5.61
C GLY A 84 -6.85 4.08 -5.10
N ARG A 85 -7.53 3.45 -6.05
CA ARG A 85 -8.49 2.36 -5.81
C ARG A 85 -8.18 1.23 -6.79
N PHE A 86 -7.87 0.06 -6.25
CA PHE A 86 -7.39 -1.08 -7.00
C PHE A 86 -8.29 -2.27 -6.75
N HIS A 87 -8.56 -3.06 -7.79
CA HIS A 87 -9.17 -4.37 -7.67
C HIS A 87 -8.12 -5.42 -8.01
N MET A 88 -8.09 -6.51 -7.23
CA MET A 88 -7.19 -7.61 -7.49
C MET A 88 -7.79 -8.93 -7.04
N SER A 89 -7.37 -10.03 -7.69
CA SER A 89 -7.70 -11.37 -7.23
C SER A 89 -7.02 -11.69 -5.89
N ARG A 90 -7.51 -12.73 -5.20
CA ARG A 90 -6.87 -13.22 -3.97
C ARG A 90 -5.41 -13.63 -4.17
N ALA A 91 -5.08 -14.22 -5.33
CA ALA A 91 -3.72 -14.62 -5.67
C ALA A 91 -2.79 -13.41 -5.84
N ARG A 92 -3.23 -12.35 -6.53
CA ARG A 92 -2.45 -11.11 -6.67
C ARG A 92 -2.24 -10.40 -5.34
N LEU A 93 -3.22 -10.44 -4.44
CA LEU A 93 -3.05 -9.92 -3.09
C LEU A 93 -1.98 -10.71 -2.31
N GLU A 94 -1.93 -12.04 -2.45
CA GLU A 94 -0.90 -12.86 -1.79
C GLU A 94 0.50 -12.43 -2.22
N GLU A 95 0.71 -12.27 -3.53
CA GLU A 95 1.99 -11.84 -4.08
C GLU A 95 2.35 -10.43 -3.62
N LEU A 96 1.38 -9.52 -3.56
CA LEU A 96 1.59 -8.18 -3.01
C LEU A 96 2.06 -8.25 -1.54
N ILE A 97 1.42 -9.08 -0.71
CA ILE A 97 1.82 -9.26 0.69
C ILE A 97 3.27 -9.73 0.79
N GLN A 98 3.67 -10.72 -0.02
CA GLN A 98 5.04 -11.25 -0.02
C GLN A 98 6.08 -10.19 -0.43
N VAL A 99 5.78 -9.39 -1.46
CA VAL A 99 6.64 -8.29 -1.89
C VAL A 99 6.77 -7.24 -0.79
N LEU A 100 5.66 -6.85 -0.15
CA LEU A 100 5.66 -5.85 0.93
C LEU A 100 6.44 -6.35 2.15
N GLN A 101 6.25 -7.61 2.55
CA GLN A 101 6.97 -8.23 3.67
C GLN A 101 8.49 -8.27 3.39
N THR A 102 8.89 -8.78 2.24
CA THR A 102 10.31 -8.83 1.84
C THR A 102 10.95 -7.44 1.83
N THR A 103 10.21 -6.43 1.39
CA THR A 103 10.67 -5.03 1.38
C THR A 103 10.82 -4.47 2.79
N ALA A 104 9.86 -4.75 3.68
CA ALA A 104 9.92 -4.34 5.08
C ALA A 104 11.12 -4.96 5.79
N ASP A 105 11.32 -6.28 5.66
CA ASP A 105 12.46 -6.99 6.25
C ASP A 105 13.79 -6.41 5.77
N THR A 106 13.90 -6.09 4.47
CA THR A 106 15.10 -5.47 3.88
C THR A 106 15.37 -4.08 4.46
N TYR A 107 14.31 -3.28 4.66
CA TYR A 107 14.40 -1.96 5.25
C TYR A 107 14.86 -2.04 6.71
N ASP A 108 14.25 -2.91 7.51
CA ASP A 108 14.58 -3.08 8.93
C ASP A 108 16.04 -3.52 9.11
N ALA A 109 16.51 -4.49 8.32
CA ALA A 109 17.92 -4.90 8.33
C ALA A 109 18.88 -3.77 7.90
N ALA A 110 18.46 -2.81 7.07
CA ALA A 110 19.26 -1.65 6.74
C ALA A 110 19.34 -0.66 7.91
N VAL A 111 18.22 -0.42 8.59
CA VAL A 111 18.16 0.44 9.78
C VAL A 111 19.00 -0.12 10.93
N GLU A 112 18.92 -1.43 11.19
CA GLU A 112 19.71 -2.09 12.23
C GLU A 112 21.22 -1.98 11.98
N ARG A 113 21.67 -2.22 10.74
CA ARG A 113 23.09 -2.04 10.37
C ARG A 113 23.56 -0.60 10.59
N MET A 114 22.77 0.38 10.19
CA MET A 114 23.10 1.79 10.41
C MET A 114 23.18 2.17 11.90
N ALA A 115 22.38 1.52 12.75
CA ALA A 115 22.45 1.72 14.20
C ALA A 115 23.73 1.12 14.79
N GLN A 116 24.12 -0.08 14.34
CA GLN A 116 25.35 -0.76 14.76
C GLN A 116 26.62 0.02 14.38
N ASP A 117 26.71 0.48 13.13
CA ASP A 117 27.85 1.28 12.65
C ASP A 117 28.03 2.58 13.47
N ARG A 118 26.91 3.19 13.90
CA ARG A 118 26.92 4.41 14.71
C ARG A 118 27.41 4.16 16.13
N SER A 119 27.00 3.04 16.76
CA SER A 119 27.51 2.66 18.07
C SER A 119 28.99 2.33 18.07
N GLU A 120 29.51 1.68 17.02
CA GLU A 120 30.94 1.36 16.90
C GLU A 120 31.81 2.60 16.66
N THR A 121 31.26 3.64 16.03
CA THR A 121 31.96 4.92 15.80
C THR A 121 31.97 5.82 17.03
N GLU A 122 31.01 5.69 17.94
CA GLU A 122 30.94 6.48 19.19
C GLU A 122 31.77 5.86 20.34
N GLU A 123 32.16 4.58 20.23
CA GLU A 123 32.97 3.85 21.22
C GLU A 123 34.48 3.75 20.87
N GLY A 124 34.91 4.28 19.71
CA GLY A 124 36.31 4.29 19.25
C GLY A 124 36.98 5.66 19.28
#